data_AF-A0A0M3IQL8-F1
#
_entry.id   AF-A0A0M3IQL8-F1
#
_cell.length_a   1.000
_cell.length_b   1.000
_cell.length_c   1.000
_cell.angle_alpha   90.00
_cell.angle_beta   90.00
_cell.angle_gamma   90.00
#
_symmetry.space_group_name_H-M   'P 1'
#
loop_
_entity.id
_entity.type
_entity.pdbx_description
1 polymer ?
#
loop_
_entity_poly.entity_id
_entity_poly.type
_entity_poly.pdbx_seq_one_letter_code
_entity_poly.pdbx_strand_id
1 'polypeptide(L)' 'MFPWLMTACFYPCIVGPDFWGLVNKHWRMCTAGQMQSPINVDPSVLLFDPSLTPIEVDKNQVNFQCCFVMTRLQPSKDK' A
#
# COMPACT_ATOMS: atom_id res chain seq x y z
N MET A 1 -5.46 29.99 1.70
CA MET A 1 -6.12 29.36 2.87
C MET A 1 -7.32 28.51 2.41
N PHE A 2 -7.09 27.56 1.50
CA PHE A 2 -8.08 26.66 0.89
C PHE A 2 -7.51 25.30 0.35
N PRO A 3 -6.21 24.92 0.48
CA PRO A 3 -5.77 23.58 0.03
C PRO A 3 -6.23 22.41 0.91
N TRP A 4 -6.43 22.63 2.22
CA TRP A 4 -6.73 21.56 3.17
C TRP A 4 -8.18 21.03 3.10
N LEU A 5 -9.12 21.85 2.63
CA LEU A 5 -10.52 21.45 2.50
C LEU A 5 -10.75 20.44 1.37
N MET A 6 -9.92 20.49 0.31
CA MET A 6 -10.04 19.57 -0.82
C MET A 6 -9.55 18.17 -0.44
N THR A 7 -8.43 18.04 0.30
CA THR A 7 -7.90 16.75 0.76
C THR A 7 -8.81 16.10 1.82
N ALA A 8 -9.50 16.90 2.63
CA ALA A 8 -10.43 16.43 3.65
C ALA A 8 -11.75 15.86 3.09
N CYS A 9 -11.99 15.90 1.78
CA CYS A 9 -13.20 15.34 1.17
C CYS A 9 -12.93 14.06 0.36
N PHE A 10 -11.69 13.84 -0.09
CA PHE A 10 -11.31 12.65 -0.87
C PHE A 10 -11.23 11.37 -0.04
N TYR A 11 -10.64 11.43 1.16
CA TYR A 11 -10.57 10.25 2.04
C TYR A 11 -11.91 9.90 2.69
N PRO A 12 -12.75 10.87 3.16
CA PRO A 12 -13.96 10.52 3.90
C PRO A 12 -15.30 10.61 3.15
N CYS A 13 -15.46 11.27 1.98
CA CYS A 13 -16.82 11.61 1.53
C CYS A 13 -17.24 11.34 0.07
N ILE A 14 -16.38 11.29 -0.95
CA ILE A 14 -16.88 11.12 -2.35
C ILE A 14 -16.31 9.89 -3.05
N VAL A 15 -15.03 9.57 -2.84
CA VAL A 15 -14.34 8.42 -3.49
C VAL A 15 -13.36 7.81 -2.49
N GLY A 16 -13.89 7.41 -1.34
CA GLY A 16 -13.11 6.85 -0.25
C GLY A 16 -12.37 5.56 -0.65
N PRO A 17 -11.44 5.10 0.20
CA PRO A 17 -10.60 3.92 -0.06
C PRO A 17 -11.39 2.66 -0.46
N ASP A 18 -12.62 2.51 0.03
CA ASP A 18 -13.53 1.41 -0.29
C ASP A 18 -13.82 1.28 -1.80
N PHE A 19 -13.83 2.41 -2.53
CA PHE A 19 -14.20 2.48 -3.95
C PHE A 19 -13.01 2.50 -4.90
N TRP A 20 -11.77 2.54 -4.41
CA TRP A 20 -10.59 2.69 -5.29
C TRP A 20 -10.46 1.61 -6.35
N GLY A 21 -10.92 0.38 -6.07
CA GLY A 21 -10.94 -0.70 -7.06
C GLY A 21 -11.94 -0.54 -8.20
N LEU A 22 -12.90 0.38 -8.07
CA LEU A 22 -13.91 0.70 -9.08
C LEU A 22 -13.55 1.97 -9.87
N VAL A 23 -12.69 2.84 -9.32
CA VAL A 23 -12.23 4.08 -9.97
C VAL A 23 -11.34 3.79 -11.18
N ASN A 24 -10.47 2.79 -11.07
CA ASN A 24 -9.54 2.42 -12.14
C ASN A 24 -9.37 0.90 -12.20
N LYS A 25 -9.41 0.34 -13.42
CA LYS A 25 -9.17 -1.10 -13.67
C LYS A 25 -7.83 -1.61 -13.11
N HIS A 26 -6.81 -0.74 -13.06
CA HIS A 26 -5.50 -1.07 -12.51
C HIS A 26 -5.50 -1.14 -10.98
N TRP A 27 -6.53 -0.60 -10.33
CA TRP A 27 -6.64 -0.54 -8.88
C TRP A 27 -7.57 -1.61 -8.29
N ARG A 28 -8.01 -2.58 -9.10
CA ARG A 28 -8.94 -3.64 -8.69
C ARG A 28 -8.51 -4.38 -7.41
N MET A 29 -7.20 -4.52 -7.17
CA MET A 29 -6.67 -5.20 -5.97
C MET A 29 -7.01 -4.47 -4.65
N CYS A 30 -7.36 -3.18 -4.68
CA CYS A 30 -7.77 -2.44 -3.49
C CYS A 30 -9.06 -3.00 -2.90
N THR A 31 -9.96 -3.50 -3.76
CA THR A 31 -11.24 -4.08 -3.35
C THR A 31 -11.21 -5.61 -3.41
N ALA A 32 -10.51 -6.21 -4.38
CA ALA A 32 -10.48 -7.67 -4.57
C ALA A 32 -9.34 -8.39 -3.84
N GLY A 33 -8.33 -7.67 -3.35
CA GLY A 33 -7.20 -8.25 -2.63
C GLY A 33 -7.59 -8.74 -1.25
N GLN A 34 -7.20 -9.97 -0.92
CA GLN A 34 -7.45 -10.58 0.41
C GLN A 34 -6.32 -10.30 1.41
N MET A 35 -5.18 -9.82 0.92
CA MET A 35 -3.96 -9.55 1.70
C MET A 35 -3.58 -8.07 1.58
N GLN A 36 -4.54 -7.20 1.85
CA GLN A 36 -4.35 -5.75 1.82
C GLN A 36 -3.86 -5.24 3.19
N SER A 37 -3.03 -4.21 3.16
CA SER A 37 -2.68 -3.41 4.33
C SER A 37 -3.61 -2.18 4.44
N PRO A 38 -3.73 -1.57 5.63
CA PRO A 38 -3.15 -1.97 6.91
C PRO A 38 -3.87 -3.17 7.54
N ILE A 39 -3.15 -3.93 8.37
CA ILE A 39 -3.73 -4.96 9.24
C ILE A 39 -3.61 -4.52 10.71
N ASN A 40 -4.50 -5.03 11.55
CA ASN A 40 -4.33 -4.90 13.00
C ASN A 40 -3.26 -5.90 13.48
N VAL A 41 -2.23 -5.39 14.15
CA VAL A 41 -1.14 -6.21 14.71
C VAL A 41 -1.36 -6.34 16.21
N ASP A 42 -2.08 -7.39 16.62
CA ASP A 42 -2.36 -7.68 18.02
C ASP A 42 -1.20 -8.50 18.64
N PRO A 43 -0.43 -7.94 19.60
CA PRO A 43 0.72 -8.62 20.20
C PRO A 43 0.36 -9.92 20.93
N SER A 44 -0.89 -10.11 21.33
CA SER A 44 -1.33 -11.30 22.06
C SER A 44 -1.42 -12.55 21.18
N VAL A 45 -1.57 -12.39 19.86
CA VAL A 45 -1.69 -13.47 18.88
C VAL A 45 -0.45 -13.64 18.00
N LEU A 46 0.59 -12.80 18.20
CA LEU A 46 1.82 -12.91 17.43
C LEU A 46 2.62 -14.15 17.83
N LEU A 47 3.14 -14.84 16.82
CA LEU A 47 4.10 -15.91 17.01
C LEU A 47 5.51 -15.31 17.02
N PHE A 48 6.28 -15.60 18.07
CA PHE A 48 7.69 -15.25 18.12
C PHE A 48 8.50 -16.22 17.26
N ASP A 49 9.29 -15.68 16.33
CA ASP A 49 10.18 -16.46 15.47
C ASP A 49 11.65 -16.11 15.80
N PRO A 50 12.42 -17.02 16.44
CA PRO A 50 13.82 -16.80 16.77
C PRO A 50 14.77 -16.87 15.56
N SER A 51 14.30 -17.32 14.40
CA SER A 51 15.12 -17.41 13.18
C SER A 51 15.22 -16.10 12.41
N LEU A 52 14.39 -15.11 12.77
CA LEU A 52 14.41 -13.79 12.14
C LEU A 52 15.69 -13.05 12.51
N THR A 53 16.46 -12.67 11.49
CA THR A 53 17.67 -11.86 11.66
C THR A 53 17.30 -10.41 12.02
N PRO A 54 18.14 -9.71 12.81
CA PRO A 54 17.98 -8.27 13.00
C PRO A 54 17.91 -7.52 11.67
N ILE A 55 17.10 -6.48 11.62
CA ILE A 55 16.99 -5.65 10.41
C ILE A 55 18.27 -4.83 10.26
N GLU A 56 18.99 -5.05 9.16
CA GLU A 56 20.13 -4.23 8.75
C GLU A 56 19.66 -3.18 7.75
N VAL A 57 19.83 -1.90 8.10
CA VAL A 57 19.44 -0.77 7.23
C VAL A 57 20.69 -0.17 6.63
N ASP A 58 20.88 -0.36 5.32
CA ASP A 58 21.94 0.31 4.56
C ASP A 58 21.57 1.79 4.31
N LYS A 59 22.58 2.67 4.32
CA LYS A 59 22.43 4.12 4.11
C LYS A 59 22.44 4.51 2.63
N ASN A 60 22.58 3.53 1.74
CA ASN A 60 22.57 3.78 0.31
C ASN A 60 21.22 4.34 -0.12
N GLN A 61 21.26 5.51 -0.78
CA GLN A 61 20.07 6.05 -1.41
C GLN A 61 19.72 5.19 -2.60
N VAL A 62 18.56 4.54 -2.52
CA VAL A 62 17.99 3.81 -3.64
C VAL A 62 16.78 4.60 -4.17
N ASN A 63 16.67 4.66 -5.49
CA ASN A 63 15.50 5.26 -6.13
C ASN A 63 14.33 4.28 -6.01
N PHE A 64 13.55 4.43 -4.95
CA PHE A 64 12.36 3.63 -4.74
C PHE A 64 11.21 4.20 -5.57
N GLN A 65 10.87 3.50 -6.66
CA GLN A 65 9.50 3.56 -7.13
C GLN A 65 8.67 2.72 -6.16
N CYS A 66 7.80 3.37 -5.39
CA CYS A 66 6.86 2.68 -4.51
C CYS A 66 6.07 1.67 -5.36
N CYS A 67 6.41 0.40 -5.24
CA CYS A 67 5.68 -0.67 -5.87
C CYS A 67 4.41 -0.83 -5.04
N PHE A 68 3.39 -0.03 -5.32
CA PHE A 68 2.04 -0.39 -4.95
C PHE A 68 1.79 -1.75 -5.60
N VAL A 69 1.76 -2.82 -4.80
CA VAL A 69 1.48 -4.18 -5.25
C VAL A 69 0.00 -4.22 -5.65
N MET A 70 -0.26 -3.68 -6.84
CA MET A 70 -1.50 -3.79 -7.58
C MET A 70 -1.13 -4.63 -8.78
N THR A 71 -0.97 -5.94 -8.58
CA THR A 71 -0.43 -6.86 -9.59
C THR A 71 -1.24 -6.82 -10.90
N ARG A 72 -0.85 -5.94 -11.81
CA ARG A 72 -0.22 -6.37 -13.05
C ARG A 72 1.26 -6.00 -12.93
N LEU A 73 2.11 -7.02 -12.86
CA LEU A 73 3.44 -6.93 -13.42
C LEU A 73 3.29 -6.33 -14.84
N GLN A 74 3.56 -5.04 -15.01
CA GLN A 74 4.09 -4.61 -16.29
C GLN A 74 5.55 -5.06 -16.28
N PRO A 75 5.98 -5.91 -17.22
CA PRO A 75 7.40 -6.17 -17.35
C PRO A 75 8.09 -4.82 -17.58
N SER A 76 9.21 -4.63 -16.88
CA SER A 76 10.26 -3.69 -17.29
C SER A 76 10.42 -3.85 -18.80
N LYS A 77 10.02 -2.83 -19.58
CA LYS A 77 10.52 -2.72 -20.94
C LYS A 77 11.92 -2.17 -20.81
N ASP A 78 12.87 -3.06 -20.58
CA ASP A 78 14.24 -2.84 -20.99
C ASP A 78 14.26 -2.90 -22.52
N LYS A 79 14.19 -1.71 -23.13
CA LYS A 79 14.82 -1.42 -24.43
C LYS A 79 15.24 0.04 -24.46
#